data_AF-A0A7C7ZFM1-F1
#
_entry.id   AF-A0A7C7ZFM1-F1
#
_cell.length_a   1.000
_cell.length_b   1.000
_cell.length_c   1.000
_cell.angle_alpha   90.00
_cell.angle_beta   90.00
_cell.angle_gamma   90.00
#
_symmetry.space_group_name_H-M   'P 1'
#
loop_
_entity.id
_entity.type
_entity.pdbx_description
1 polymer ?
#
loop_
_entity_poly.entity_id
_entity_poly.type
_entity_poly.pdbx_seq_one_letter_code
_entity_poly.pdbx_strand_id
1 'polypeptide(L)'
;MPHFTINTAGELPRTPLLVHIPHSAISVPNPWRSQIILDDPALEREVLAMTDRYTDELFGPAALAHGGTVFINNLSRLIFDPERFEDDNREVMSTKGMGAVYTSTSELTPLRGAEFSHSHRDDILLKLFRPYATAFEDEVSRQLESFGRCLIVDAHSFPDQPLPYENSDLDRPDLCIGYDPYHASESLIAAVEQVACAAGWTVGRNTPFAGSYVPLNYYNKNPQVVSVMIEINRKRYMDEKTGDRSSGFLETYDLARELVETAVLFEAFRNTRFRAETPDGSLCIRVDEECPELDSLLERSGHESWVYITAYNPNGKPASREENARSQDRLERELREKGLTFFQGAGTADIGDWPPEPSFLVLGISQKVAADLCKRYAQAAVVVGTLRGNARLLLPTEETQ
;
A
#
# COMPACT_ATOMS: atom_id res chain seq x y z
N MET A 1 28.84 5.34 4.01
CA MET A 1 27.39 5.45 4.32
C MET A 1 26.82 4.03 4.34
N PRO A 2 25.79 3.76 5.15
CA PRO A 2 25.12 2.46 5.12
C PRO A 2 24.47 2.21 3.75
N HIS A 3 24.40 0.95 3.32
CA HIS A 3 23.85 0.56 2.01
C HIS A 3 22.33 0.73 1.91
N PHE A 4 21.65 0.79 3.05
CA PHE A 4 20.23 1.07 3.16
C PHE A 4 19.98 1.93 4.41
N THR A 5 18.79 2.53 4.50
CA THR A 5 18.34 3.36 5.62
C THR A 5 16.97 2.87 6.09
N ILE A 6 16.75 2.86 7.40
CA ILE A 6 15.44 2.60 8.01
C ILE A 6 15.06 3.85 8.80
N ASN A 7 14.02 4.55 8.35
CA ASN A 7 13.52 5.77 8.99
C ASN A 7 12.18 5.47 9.68
N THR A 8 11.98 6.05 10.87
CA THR A 8 10.70 5.98 11.59
C THR A 8 10.25 7.37 12.02
N ALA A 9 8.95 7.56 12.23
CA ALA A 9 8.43 8.80 12.78
C ALA A 9 8.87 8.94 14.25
N GLY A 10 9.70 9.93 14.56
CA GLY A 10 10.30 10.07 15.90
C GLY A 10 9.32 10.46 17.02
N GLU A 11 8.28 11.23 16.71
CA GLU A 11 7.34 11.78 17.70
C GLU A 11 5.92 11.21 17.61
N LEU A 12 5.60 10.47 16.54
CA LEU A 12 4.27 9.90 16.33
C LEU A 12 4.19 8.45 16.86
N PRO A 13 3.02 8.01 17.33
CA PRO A 13 2.78 6.59 17.59
C PRO A 13 3.08 5.77 16.33
N ARG A 14 3.78 4.65 16.50
CA ARG A 14 4.10 3.77 15.38
C ARG A 14 2.86 3.04 14.87
N THR A 15 2.82 2.77 13.57
CA THR A 15 1.78 1.97 12.90
C THR A 15 2.40 0.76 12.20
N PRO A 16 1.60 -0.28 11.85
CA PRO A 16 2.07 -1.46 11.13
C PRO A 16 2.45 -1.19 9.65
N LEU A 17 2.66 0.07 9.25
CA LEU A 17 3.02 0.44 7.90
C LEU A 17 4.55 0.37 7.69
N LEU A 18 4.96 -0.32 6.63
CA LEU A 18 6.33 -0.35 6.12
C LEU A 18 6.32 0.06 4.64
N VAL A 19 6.83 1.24 4.32
CA VAL A 19 7.05 1.67 2.92
C VAL A 19 8.44 1.22 2.49
N HIS A 20 8.51 0.40 1.45
CA HIS A 20 9.74 -0.15 0.88
C HIS A 20 10.10 0.62 -0.40
N ILE A 21 11.32 1.17 -0.45
CA ILE A 21 11.81 2.02 -1.54
C ILE A 21 13.14 1.44 -2.06
N PRO A 22 13.08 0.42 -2.93
CA PRO A 22 14.25 -0.36 -3.34
C PRO A 22 15.12 0.31 -4.42
N HIS A 23 14.56 1.21 -5.23
CA HIS A 23 15.16 1.61 -6.51
C HIS A 23 15.32 3.11 -6.72
N SER A 24 15.12 3.96 -5.71
CA SER A 24 15.22 5.43 -5.85
C SER A 24 16.66 5.96 -5.94
N ALA A 25 17.64 5.18 -5.46
CA ALA A 25 19.02 5.63 -5.37
C ALA A 25 19.76 5.59 -6.72
N ILE A 26 20.63 6.59 -6.91
CA ILE A 26 21.50 6.75 -8.09
C ILE A 26 22.97 6.42 -7.79
N SER A 27 23.30 6.18 -6.53
CA SER A 27 24.68 6.09 -6.06
C SER A 27 25.35 4.80 -6.53
N VAL A 28 26.49 4.94 -7.22
CA VAL A 28 27.37 3.84 -7.63
C VAL A 28 28.78 4.10 -7.08
N PRO A 29 29.05 3.83 -5.80
CA PRO A 29 30.35 4.13 -5.20
C PRO A 29 31.41 3.07 -5.54
N ASN A 30 32.68 3.42 -5.35
CA ASN A 30 33.75 2.41 -5.29
C ASN A 30 33.57 1.48 -4.09
N PRO A 31 33.94 0.19 -4.18
CA PRO A 31 34.60 -0.47 -5.32
C PRO A 31 33.64 -0.98 -6.41
N TRP A 32 32.33 -0.73 -6.31
CA TRP A 32 31.35 -1.26 -7.27
C TRP A 32 31.43 -0.57 -8.63
N ARG A 33 31.68 0.73 -8.66
CA ARG A 33 31.87 1.51 -9.89
C ARG A 33 32.94 0.94 -10.80
N SER A 34 34.04 0.43 -10.25
CA SER A 34 35.15 -0.13 -11.04
C SER A 34 34.82 -1.46 -11.71
N GLN A 35 33.68 -2.07 -11.40
CA GLN A 35 33.19 -3.30 -12.01
C GLN A 35 32.22 -3.04 -13.18
N ILE A 36 31.84 -1.77 -13.40
CA ILE A 36 30.96 -1.33 -14.48
C ILE A 36 31.80 -0.77 -15.62
N ILE A 37 31.61 -1.32 -16.83
CA ILE A 37 32.42 -0.97 -18.01
C ILE A 37 31.95 0.31 -18.73
N LEU A 38 30.75 0.79 -18.40
CA LEU A 38 30.22 2.03 -18.96
C LEU A 38 31.11 3.21 -18.55
N ASP A 39 31.37 4.10 -19.51
CA ASP A 39 31.92 5.42 -19.20
C ASP A 39 30.89 6.26 -18.42
N ASP A 40 31.32 7.38 -17.85
CA ASP A 40 30.44 8.17 -16.98
C ASP A 40 29.17 8.65 -17.70
N PRO A 41 29.22 9.17 -18.94
CA PRO A 41 28.00 9.55 -19.67
C PRO A 41 27.06 8.37 -19.96
N ALA A 42 27.58 7.18 -20.28
CA ALA A 42 26.75 5.99 -20.51
C ALA A 42 26.14 5.47 -19.20
N LEU A 43 26.89 5.49 -18.10
CA LEU A 43 26.37 5.12 -16.79
C LEU A 43 25.29 6.09 -16.32
N GLU A 44 25.45 7.40 -16.53
CA GLU A 44 24.42 8.39 -16.19
C GLU A 44 23.10 8.14 -16.93
N ARG A 45 23.16 7.80 -18.23
CA ARG A 45 21.97 7.43 -19.01
C ARG A 45 21.31 6.15 -18.50
N GLU A 46 22.10 5.13 -18.19
CA GLU A 46 21.57 3.85 -17.69
C GLU A 46 20.97 4.00 -16.28
N VAL A 47 21.61 4.78 -15.41
CA VAL A 47 21.06 5.13 -14.09
C VAL A 47 19.75 5.89 -14.24
N LEU A 48 19.66 6.84 -15.18
CA LEU A 48 18.41 7.55 -15.43
C LEU A 48 17.29 6.63 -15.92
N ALA A 49 17.60 5.67 -16.80
CA ALA A 49 16.63 4.70 -17.31
C ALA A 49 16.13 3.74 -16.23
N MET A 50 17.03 3.28 -15.34
CA MET A 50 16.74 2.21 -14.39
C MET A 50 16.32 2.66 -12.98
N THR A 51 16.58 3.91 -12.61
CA THR A 51 16.23 4.43 -11.27
C THR A 51 14.77 4.84 -11.19
N ASP A 52 14.10 4.41 -10.13
CA ASP A 52 12.75 4.82 -9.78
C ASP A 52 12.79 6.19 -9.10
N ARG A 53 13.13 7.21 -9.87
CA ARG A 53 13.56 8.50 -9.33
C ARG A 53 12.44 9.15 -8.54
N TYR A 54 12.80 9.74 -7.39
CA TYR A 54 11.90 10.45 -6.47
C TYR A 54 10.85 9.60 -5.74
N THR A 55 10.84 8.26 -5.85
CA THR A 55 9.88 7.45 -5.08
C THR A 55 10.10 7.59 -3.56
N ASP A 56 11.32 7.86 -3.12
CA ASP A 56 11.64 8.25 -1.74
C ASP A 56 10.91 9.53 -1.30
N GLU A 57 10.80 10.50 -2.19
CA GLU A 57 10.10 11.76 -1.93
C GLU A 57 8.58 11.65 -2.07
N LEU A 58 8.09 10.80 -2.98
CA LEU A 58 6.65 10.60 -3.21
C LEU A 58 5.99 9.79 -2.08
N PHE A 59 6.65 8.74 -1.58
CA PHE A 59 6.04 7.78 -0.65
C PHE A 59 6.55 7.92 0.79
N GLY A 60 7.81 8.31 0.98
CA GLY A 60 8.43 8.40 2.30
C GLY A 60 7.70 9.34 3.28
N PRO A 61 7.35 10.59 2.88
CA PRO A 61 6.66 11.53 3.76
C PRO A 61 5.28 11.04 4.22
N ALA A 62 4.53 10.36 3.35
CA ALA A 62 3.25 9.77 3.71
C ALA A 62 3.40 8.72 4.81
N ALA A 63 4.37 7.80 4.67
CA ALA A 63 4.63 6.80 5.71
C ALA A 63 4.94 7.45 7.06
N LEU A 64 5.85 8.41 7.09
CA LEU A 64 6.27 9.08 8.32
C LEU A 64 5.12 9.87 8.96
N ALA A 65 4.27 10.51 8.16
CA ALA A 65 3.09 11.23 8.65
C ALA A 65 2.06 10.30 9.33
N HIS A 66 2.05 9.01 8.96
CA HIS A 66 1.20 7.97 9.53
C HIS A 66 1.92 7.11 10.58
N GLY A 67 3.09 7.53 11.10
CA GLY A 67 3.81 6.76 12.09
C GLY A 67 4.45 5.47 11.55
N GLY A 68 4.50 5.31 10.23
CA GLY A 68 5.09 4.15 9.57
C GLY A 68 6.62 4.16 9.57
N THR A 69 7.18 3.04 9.11
CA THR A 69 8.61 2.87 8.83
C THR A 69 8.85 3.04 7.32
N VAL A 70 9.96 3.69 6.93
CA VAL A 70 10.43 3.76 5.55
C VAL A 70 11.75 3.01 5.43
N PHE A 71 11.84 2.03 4.54
CA PHE A 71 13.03 1.24 4.25
C PHE A 71 13.56 1.58 2.86
N ILE A 72 14.75 2.16 2.78
CA ILE A 72 15.30 2.71 1.53
C ILE A 72 16.63 2.04 1.19
N ASN A 73 16.78 1.55 -0.04
CA ASN A 73 18.08 1.19 -0.59
C ASN A 73 18.86 2.46 -1.00
N ASN A 74 20.09 2.63 -0.53
CA ASN A 74 20.90 3.83 -0.81
C ASN A 74 21.85 3.64 -2.00
N LEU A 75 21.81 2.49 -2.69
CA LEU A 75 22.65 2.18 -3.84
C LEU A 75 21.80 1.96 -5.10
N SER A 76 22.35 2.30 -6.26
CA SER A 76 21.68 2.02 -7.53
C SER A 76 21.47 0.52 -7.74
N ARG A 77 20.29 0.16 -8.26
CA ARG A 77 19.93 -1.22 -8.60
C ARG A 77 20.87 -1.88 -9.61
N LEU A 78 21.61 -1.07 -10.38
CA LEU A 78 22.65 -1.55 -11.30
C LEU A 78 23.80 -2.28 -10.58
N ILE A 79 24.00 -2.02 -9.29
CA ILE A 79 24.99 -2.77 -8.48
C ILE A 79 24.39 -4.11 -8.06
N PHE A 80 23.24 -4.05 -7.37
CA PHE A 80 22.45 -5.19 -6.94
C PHE A 80 20.98 -4.77 -6.87
N ASP A 81 20.08 -5.66 -7.22
CA ASP A 81 18.64 -5.42 -7.19
C ASP A 81 18.05 -6.21 -6.01
N PRO A 82 17.57 -5.55 -4.94
CA PRO A 82 17.08 -6.25 -3.75
C PRO A 82 15.78 -7.05 -4.00
N GLU A 83 15.13 -6.88 -5.14
CA GLU A 83 13.84 -7.49 -5.48
C GLU A 83 13.94 -8.56 -6.56
N ARG A 84 15.06 -9.24 -6.57
CA ARG A 84 15.33 -10.37 -7.44
C ARG A 84 15.63 -11.58 -6.58
N PHE A 85 15.37 -12.77 -7.08
CA PHE A 85 15.82 -13.97 -6.38
C PHE A 85 17.35 -14.09 -6.44
N GLU A 86 17.96 -14.47 -5.33
CA GLU A 86 19.41 -14.71 -5.26
C GLU A 86 19.85 -15.82 -6.23
N ASP A 87 19.00 -16.83 -6.41
CA ASP A 87 19.23 -17.94 -7.34
C ASP A 87 18.75 -17.59 -8.74
N ASP A 88 19.68 -17.44 -9.67
CA ASP A 88 19.42 -17.09 -11.07
C ASP A 88 18.52 -18.11 -11.79
N ASN A 89 18.47 -19.37 -11.33
CA ASN A 89 17.57 -20.38 -11.92
C ASN A 89 16.10 -20.14 -11.57
N ARG A 90 15.83 -19.30 -10.57
CA ARG A 90 14.50 -18.92 -10.11
C ARG A 90 14.12 -17.50 -10.52
N GLU A 91 15.08 -16.72 -11.01
CA GLU A 91 14.92 -15.33 -11.40
C GLU A 91 14.84 -15.19 -12.93
N VAL A 92 13.64 -14.89 -13.45
CA VAL A 92 13.40 -14.78 -14.88
C VAL A 92 14.28 -13.69 -15.51
N MET A 93 14.49 -12.58 -14.81
CA MET A 93 15.30 -11.46 -15.30
C MET A 93 16.80 -11.76 -15.36
N SER A 94 17.28 -12.81 -14.69
CA SER A 94 18.68 -13.25 -14.80
C SER A 94 19.03 -13.67 -16.22
N THR A 95 18.07 -14.20 -16.99
CA THR A 95 18.27 -14.55 -18.41
C THR A 95 18.55 -13.33 -19.31
N LYS A 96 18.13 -12.13 -18.86
CA LYS A 96 18.38 -10.84 -19.53
C LYS A 96 19.58 -10.11 -18.92
N GLY A 97 20.32 -10.75 -18.00
CA GLY A 97 21.42 -10.13 -17.28
C GLY A 97 20.98 -9.08 -16.25
N MET A 98 19.74 -9.14 -15.77
CA MET A 98 19.14 -8.19 -14.82
C MET A 98 18.57 -8.91 -13.58
N GLY A 99 19.30 -9.93 -13.11
CA GLY A 99 19.02 -10.65 -11.87
C GLY A 99 19.45 -9.88 -10.61
N ALA A 100 19.65 -10.55 -9.48
CA ALA A 100 20.07 -9.91 -8.22
C ALA A 100 21.37 -9.08 -8.33
N VAL A 101 22.21 -9.39 -9.32
CA VAL A 101 23.38 -8.58 -9.69
C VAL A 101 23.35 -8.36 -11.21
N TYR A 102 23.23 -7.11 -11.64
CA TYR A 102 23.11 -6.81 -13.06
C TYR A 102 24.43 -7.04 -13.79
N THR A 103 24.35 -7.69 -14.94
CA THR A 103 25.45 -7.90 -15.90
C THR A 103 25.14 -7.25 -17.25
N SER A 104 23.90 -6.85 -17.50
CA SER A 104 23.45 -6.15 -18.71
C SER A 104 22.70 -4.87 -18.38
N THR A 105 22.71 -3.93 -19.33
CA THR A 105 21.95 -2.68 -19.30
C THR A 105 20.50 -2.89 -19.74
N SER A 106 19.66 -1.86 -19.57
CA SER A 106 18.30 -1.76 -20.12
C SER A 106 18.23 -2.04 -21.63
N GLU A 107 19.26 -1.63 -22.37
CA GLU A 107 19.45 -1.89 -23.81
C GLU A 107 19.96 -3.30 -24.15
N LEU A 108 20.03 -4.22 -23.18
CA LEU A 108 20.58 -5.58 -23.34
C LEU A 108 22.06 -5.61 -23.81
N THR A 109 22.82 -4.58 -23.47
CA THR A 109 24.28 -4.51 -23.72
C THR A 109 25.06 -4.81 -22.43
N PRO A 110 26.33 -5.24 -22.49
CA PRO A 110 27.08 -5.56 -21.27
C PRO A 110 27.27 -4.36 -20.32
N LEU A 111 26.83 -4.51 -19.06
CA LEU A 111 27.11 -3.57 -17.97
C LEU A 111 28.46 -3.91 -17.29
N ARG A 112 28.83 -5.19 -17.28
CA ARG A 112 30.05 -5.73 -16.67
C ARG A 112 30.84 -6.52 -17.72
N GLY A 113 32.17 -6.44 -17.64
CA GLY A 113 33.08 -7.05 -18.62
C GLY A 113 33.25 -8.55 -18.42
N ALA A 114 34.00 -9.19 -19.34
CA ALA A 114 34.26 -10.63 -19.32
C ALA A 114 35.09 -11.09 -18.10
N GLU A 115 35.78 -10.17 -17.44
CA GLU A 115 36.51 -10.37 -16.19
C GLU A 115 35.58 -10.46 -14.96
N PHE A 116 34.33 -10.03 -15.08
CA PHE A 116 33.35 -10.19 -14.02
C PHE A 116 32.99 -11.67 -13.87
N SER A 117 33.20 -12.21 -12.68
CA SER A 117 33.20 -13.64 -12.41
C SER A 117 32.17 -13.99 -11.35
N HIS A 118 31.88 -15.28 -11.19
CA HIS A 118 31.03 -15.77 -10.12
C HIS A 118 31.50 -15.28 -8.73
N SER A 119 32.82 -15.23 -8.49
CA SER A 119 33.37 -14.71 -7.23
C SER A 119 33.06 -13.23 -7.02
N HIS A 120 33.00 -12.41 -8.08
CA HIS A 120 32.62 -11.01 -7.96
C HIS A 120 31.12 -10.86 -7.65
N ARG A 121 30.27 -11.68 -8.29
CA ARG A 121 28.83 -11.76 -7.98
C ARG A 121 28.60 -12.17 -6.54
N ASP A 122 29.27 -13.22 -6.06
CA ASP A 122 29.14 -13.72 -4.69
C ASP A 122 29.57 -12.67 -3.66
N ASP A 123 30.59 -11.87 -3.96
CA ASP A 123 31.03 -10.77 -3.10
C ASP A 123 29.95 -9.68 -2.95
N ILE A 124 29.27 -9.32 -4.05
CA ILE A 124 28.14 -8.38 -4.02
C ILE A 124 26.98 -8.96 -3.22
N LEU A 125 26.64 -10.23 -3.45
CA LEU A 125 25.53 -10.87 -2.73
C LEU A 125 25.79 -10.92 -1.23
N LEU A 126 27.01 -11.30 -0.84
CA LEU A 126 27.41 -11.41 0.55
C LEU A 126 27.44 -10.06 1.26
N LYS A 127 27.92 -9.01 0.59
CA LYS A 127 28.13 -7.69 1.20
C LYS A 127 26.92 -6.77 1.14
N LEU A 128 26.07 -6.90 0.12
CA LEU A 128 24.98 -5.98 -0.15
C LEU A 128 23.61 -6.68 -0.10
N PHE A 129 23.39 -7.66 -0.97
CA PHE A 129 22.07 -8.27 -1.17
C PHE A 129 21.56 -8.98 0.09
N ARG A 130 22.34 -9.92 0.64
CA ARG A 130 21.90 -10.71 1.81
C ARG A 130 21.71 -9.83 3.05
N PRO A 131 22.62 -8.88 3.40
CA PRO A 131 22.39 -7.95 4.50
C PRO A 131 21.13 -7.09 4.32
N TYR A 132 20.83 -6.64 3.10
CA TYR A 132 19.60 -5.92 2.79
C TYR A 132 18.38 -6.80 3.06
N ALA A 133 18.35 -8.00 2.47
CA ALA A 133 17.22 -8.94 2.60
C ALA A 133 16.96 -9.32 4.06
N THR A 134 18.03 -9.62 4.83
CA THR A 134 17.93 -9.90 6.27
C THR A 134 17.37 -8.70 7.03
N ALA A 135 17.89 -7.49 6.80
CA ALA A 135 17.42 -6.32 7.52
C ALA A 135 15.95 -5.98 7.24
N PHE A 136 15.49 -6.20 6.00
CA PHE A 136 14.09 -6.01 5.64
C PHE A 136 13.20 -7.08 6.30
N GLU A 137 13.61 -8.35 6.26
CA GLU A 137 12.89 -9.43 6.94
C GLU A 137 12.80 -9.21 8.46
N ASP A 138 13.88 -8.73 9.08
CA ASP A 138 13.89 -8.37 10.50
C ASP A 138 12.92 -7.21 10.80
N GLU A 139 12.76 -6.25 9.88
CA GLU A 139 11.78 -5.16 10.05
C GLU A 139 10.36 -5.68 9.95
N VAL A 140 10.05 -6.55 8.97
CA VAL A 140 8.75 -7.23 8.89
C VAL A 140 8.48 -8.04 10.17
N SER A 141 9.48 -8.75 10.69
CA SER A 141 9.38 -9.46 11.98
C SER A 141 8.99 -8.52 13.11
N ARG A 142 9.67 -7.37 13.23
CA ARG A 142 9.38 -6.37 14.28
C ARG A 142 7.97 -5.79 14.17
N GLN A 143 7.47 -5.58 12.95
CA GLN A 143 6.09 -5.12 12.72
C GLN A 143 5.08 -6.17 13.20
N LEU A 144 5.29 -7.44 12.83
CA LEU A 144 4.46 -8.56 13.30
C LEU A 144 4.49 -8.73 14.82
N GLU A 145 5.66 -8.61 15.45
CA GLU A 145 5.80 -8.71 16.91
C GLU A 145 5.08 -7.58 17.65
N SER A 146 5.17 -6.34 17.11
CA SER A 146 4.61 -5.15 17.75
C SER A 146 3.10 -5.02 17.52
N PHE A 147 2.64 -5.37 16.32
CA PHE A 147 1.29 -5.06 15.83
C PHE A 147 0.54 -6.28 15.32
N GLY A 148 1.04 -7.50 15.48
CA GLY A 148 0.41 -8.73 14.97
C GLY A 148 0.25 -8.81 13.45
N ARG A 149 0.62 -7.75 12.72
CA ARG A 149 0.46 -7.57 11.27
C ARG A 149 1.51 -6.60 10.72
N CYS A 150 1.70 -6.63 9.41
CA CYS A 150 2.57 -5.72 8.68
C CYS A 150 1.91 -5.39 7.33
N LEU A 151 1.68 -4.11 7.05
CA LEU A 151 1.30 -3.63 5.72
C LEU A 151 2.56 -3.11 5.02
N ILE A 152 2.96 -3.76 3.95
CA ILE A 152 4.04 -3.34 3.07
C ILE A 152 3.42 -2.55 1.91
N VAL A 153 3.87 -1.32 1.73
CA VAL A 153 3.66 -0.58 0.48
C VAL A 153 4.98 -0.56 -0.26
N ASP A 154 5.02 -1.29 -1.36
CA ASP A 154 6.20 -1.49 -2.19
C ASP A 154 6.21 -0.44 -3.31
N ALA A 155 7.10 0.55 -3.18
CA ALA A 155 6.96 1.84 -3.85
C ALA A 155 7.92 1.99 -5.04
N HIS A 156 7.33 2.14 -6.23
CA HIS A 156 8.06 2.08 -7.50
C HIS A 156 7.62 3.13 -8.51
N SER A 157 8.35 3.17 -9.63
CA SER A 157 7.92 3.87 -10.83
C SER A 157 8.46 3.20 -12.09
N PHE A 158 7.69 3.21 -13.17
CA PHE A 158 8.12 2.67 -14.47
C PHE A 158 8.20 3.75 -15.55
N PRO A 159 9.06 3.56 -16.58
CA PRO A 159 9.13 4.47 -17.71
C PRO A 159 7.86 4.40 -18.57
N ASP A 160 7.46 5.53 -19.14
CA ASP A 160 6.25 5.63 -19.96
C ASP A 160 6.31 4.74 -21.20
N GLN A 161 7.50 4.57 -21.76
CA GLN A 161 7.74 3.67 -22.87
C GLN A 161 8.49 2.42 -22.38
N PRO A 162 8.12 1.22 -22.87
CA PRO A 162 8.83 0.00 -22.53
C PRO A 162 10.30 0.10 -22.95
N LEU A 163 11.20 -0.26 -22.04
CA LEU A 163 12.61 -0.42 -22.33
C LEU A 163 12.85 -1.68 -23.17
N PRO A 164 13.99 -1.79 -23.89
CA PRO A 164 14.22 -2.90 -24.83
C PRO A 164 14.18 -4.30 -24.21
N TYR A 165 14.47 -4.43 -22.91
CA TYR A 165 14.36 -5.71 -22.21
C TYR A 165 12.90 -6.12 -21.93
N GLU A 166 11.94 -5.22 -22.06
CA GLU A 166 10.55 -5.42 -21.65
C GLU A 166 9.67 -5.98 -22.77
N ASN A 167 8.47 -6.45 -22.40
CA ASN A 167 7.45 -6.78 -23.38
C ASN A 167 6.74 -5.49 -23.84
N SER A 168 6.90 -5.14 -25.12
CA SER A 168 6.30 -3.94 -25.70
C SER A 168 4.78 -4.02 -25.87
N ASP A 169 4.18 -5.20 -25.76
CA ASP A 169 2.74 -5.41 -25.93
C ASP A 169 1.93 -5.12 -24.65
N LEU A 170 2.59 -4.87 -23.52
CA LEU A 170 1.93 -4.57 -22.25
C LEU A 170 1.51 -3.11 -22.16
N ASP A 171 0.29 -2.88 -21.68
CA ASP A 171 -0.23 -1.54 -21.43
C ASP A 171 0.63 -0.77 -20.42
N ARG A 172 0.70 0.56 -20.63
CA ARG A 172 1.39 1.52 -19.76
C ARG A 172 0.38 2.45 -19.11
N PRO A 173 -0.35 1.97 -18.08
CA PRO A 173 -1.29 2.80 -17.34
C PRO A 173 -0.54 3.96 -16.65
N ASP A 174 -1.29 4.84 -16.00
CA ASP A 174 -0.70 5.87 -15.16
C ASP A 174 -0.27 5.30 -13.81
N LEU A 175 -0.95 4.26 -13.34
CA LEU A 175 -0.65 3.51 -12.13
C LEU A 175 -0.70 2.00 -12.40
N CYS A 176 0.30 1.26 -11.96
CA CYS A 176 0.26 -0.19 -11.82
C CYS A 176 0.13 -0.56 -10.35
N ILE A 177 -0.82 -1.44 -10.03
CA ILE A 177 -0.98 -2.02 -8.70
C ILE A 177 -0.59 -3.49 -8.79
N GLY A 178 0.58 -3.83 -8.27
CA GLY A 178 1.06 -5.20 -8.19
C GLY A 178 0.70 -5.85 -6.86
N TYR A 179 0.30 -7.12 -6.88
CA TYR A 179 -0.08 -7.85 -5.67
C TYR A 179 -0.13 -9.37 -5.89
N ASP A 180 -0.05 -10.11 -4.80
CA ASP A 180 -0.39 -11.54 -4.72
C ASP A 180 -1.69 -11.71 -3.92
N PRO A 181 -2.69 -12.49 -4.40
CA PRO A 181 -3.98 -12.67 -3.70
C PRO A 181 -3.89 -13.28 -2.29
N TYR A 182 -2.78 -13.94 -1.94
CA TYR A 182 -2.52 -14.40 -0.57
C TYR A 182 -2.19 -13.23 0.36
N HIS A 183 -1.55 -12.18 -0.17
CA HIS A 183 -1.01 -11.04 0.59
C HIS A 183 -1.80 -9.75 0.41
N ALA A 184 -2.77 -9.67 -0.49
CA ALA A 184 -3.67 -8.52 -0.59
C ALA A 184 -5.08 -8.98 -0.98
N SER A 185 -6.10 -8.45 -0.30
CA SER A 185 -7.48 -8.73 -0.68
C SER A 185 -7.88 -7.92 -1.92
N GLU A 186 -8.78 -8.49 -2.73
CA GLU A 186 -9.33 -7.78 -3.89
C GLU A 186 -9.98 -6.44 -3.51
N SER A 187 -10.57 -6.34 -2.31
CA SER A 187 -11.15 -5.11 -1.77
C SER A 187 -10.10 -4.04 -1.45
N LEU A 188 -8.92 -4.41 -0.95
CA LEU A 188 -7.80 -3.48 -0.76
C LEU A 188 -7.33 -2.93 -2.12
N ILE A 189 -7.14 -3.82 -3.10
CA ILE A 189 -6.73 -3.43 -4.45
C ILE A 189 -7.76 -2.51 -5.11
N ALA A 190 -9.05 -2.83 -4.98
CA ALA A 190 -10.13 -2.00 -5.49
C ALA A 190 -10.18 -0.61 -4.83
N ALA A 191 -9.93 -0.52 -3.52
CA ALA A 191 -9.90 0.76 -2.81
C ALA A 191 -8.75 1.66 -3.30
N VAL A 192 -7.55 1.10 -3.48
CA VAL A 192 -6.38 1.84 -4.02
C VAL A 192 -6.62 2.25 -5.48
N GLU A 193 -7.15 1.35 -6.31
CA GLU A 193 -7.50 1.65 -7.71
C GLU A 193 -8.52 2.79 -7.81
N GLN A 194 -9.54 2.78 -6.95
CA GLN A 194 -10.59 3.78 -6.98
C GLN A 194 -10.07 5.20 -6.76
N VAL A 195 -9.09 5.37 -5.86
CA VAL A 195 -8.45 6.67 -5.60
C VAL A 195 -7.79 7.21 -6.87
N ALA A 196 -7.02 6.36 -7.56
CA ALA A 196 -6.37 6.76 -8.82
C ALA A 196 -7.39 7.03 -9.94
N CYS A 197 -8.40 6.18 -10.08
CA CYS A 197 -9.48 6.38 -11.06
C CYS A 197 -10.27 7.68 -10.80
N ALA A 198 -10.52 8.04 -9.54
CA ALA A 198 -11.17 9.29 -9.17
C ALA A 198 -10.32 10.52 -9.51
N ALA A 199 -8.99 10.39 -9.49
CA ALA A 199 -8.05 11.39 -10.00
C ALA A 199 -7.93 11.39 -11.53
N GLY A 200 -8.69 10.56 -12.24
CA GLY A 200 -8.67 10.44 -13.70
C GLY A 200 -7.47 9.67 -14.26
N TRP A 201 -6.78 8.89 -13.42
CA TRP A 201 -5.65 8.07 -13.83
C TRP A 201 -6.12 6.71 -14.36
N THR A 202 -5.47 6.22 -15.40
CA THR A 202 -5.64 4.84 -15.85
C THR A 202 -4.88 3.90 -14.91
N VAL A 203 -5.49 2.77 -14.55
CA VAL A 203 -4.92 1.81 -13.60
C VAL A 203 -4.80 0.43 -14.25
N GLY A 204 -3.66 -0.21 -14.07
CA GLY A 204 -3.44 -1.62 -14.39
C GLY A 204 -3.25 -2.43 -13.12
N ARG A 205 -3.89 -3.60 -13.03
CA ARG A 205 -3.64 -4.58 -11.97
C ARG A 205 -2.63 -5.61 -12.46
N ASN A 206 -1.52 -5.77 -11.76
CA ASN A 206 -0.44 -6.69 -12.14
C ASN A 206 0.05 -6.50 -13.60
N THR A 207 0.00 -5.27 -14.11
CA THR A 207 0.47 -4.92 -15.46
C THR A 207 0.95 -3.46 -15.52
N PRO A 208 2.15 -3.19 -16.09
CA PRO A 208 3.02 -4.13 -16.79
C PRO A 208 3.83 -5.06 -15.89
N PHE A 209 3.88 -4.80 -14.58
CA PHE A 209 4.59 -5.61 -13.60
C PHE A 209 3.62 -6.23 -12.60
N ALA A 210 3.94 -7.45 -12.15
CA ALA A 210 3.06 -8.25 -11.30
C ALA A 210 3.73 -8.63 -9.99
N GLY A 211 2.91 -8.79 -8.94
CA GLY A 211 3.35 -9.10 -7.59
C GLY A 211 3.78 -7.87 -6.79
N SER A 212 4.22 -8.12 -5.57
CA SER A 212 4.79 -7.12 -4.66
C SER A 212 5.80 -7.79 -3.74
N TYR A 213 6.73 -7.02 -3.18
CA TYR A 213 7.77 -7.60 -2.34
C TYR A 213 7.21 -8.14 -1.00
N VAL A 214 7.55 -9.40 -0.71
CA VAL A 214 7.30 -10.08 0.57
C VAL A 214 8.51 -10.98 0.87
N PRO A 215 9.10 -10.92 2.08
CA PRO A 215 10.21 -11.82 2.42
C PRO A 215 9.79 -13.30 2.32
N LEU A 216 10.68 -14.13 1.80
CA LEU A 216 10.41 -15.55 1.52
C LEU A 216 9.98 -16.38 2.74
N ASN A 217 10.35 -15.94 3.95
CA ASN A 217 9.89 -16.57 5.19
C ASN A 217 8.40 -16.35 5.47
N TYR A 218 7.78 -15.31 4.89
CA TYR A 218 6.36 -14.99 5.02
C TYR A 218 5.54 -15.22 3.75
N TYR A 219 6.19 -15.20 2.58
CA TYR A 219 5.51 -15.35 1.30
C TYR A 219 4.72 -16.67 1.22
N ASN A 220 3.42 -16.56 0.96
CA ASN A 220 2.45 -17.67 0.94
C ASN A 220 2.40 -18.51 2.24
N LYS A 221 2.81 -17.91 3.37
CA LYS A 221 2.87 -18.59 4.68
C LYS A 221 2.22 -17.82 5.82
N ASN A 222 2.23 -16.48 5.75
CA ASN A 222 1.62 -15.64 6.79
C ASN A 222 0.71 -14.56 6.16
N PRO A 223 -0.63 -14.67 6.31
CA PRO A 223 -1.57 -13.70 5.75
C PRO A 223 -1.62 -12.38 6.53
N GLN A 224 -0.93 -12.29 7.68
CA GLN A 224 -0.80 -11.05 8.44
C GLN A 224 0.30 -10.12 7.87
N VAL A 225 1.08 -10.60 6.91
CA VAL A 225 1.93 -9.74 6.08
C VAL A 225 1.13 -9.40 4.84
N VAL A 226 0.58 -8.19 4.81
CA VAL A 226 -0.13 -7.63 3.66
C VAL A 226 0.88 -6.88 2.81
N SER A 227 0.83 -7.00 1.49
CA SER A 227 1.77 -6.29 0.60
C SER A 227 1.07 -5.85 -0.68
N VAL A 228 1.27 -4.59 -1.04
CA VAL A 228 0.78 -3.99 -2.29
C VAL A 228 1.90 -3.16 -2.92
N MET A 229 2.17 -3.41 -4.20
CA MET A 229 3.09 -2.61 -5.00
C MET A 229 2.32 -1.46 -5.67
N ILE A 230 2.83 -0.25 -5.50
CA ILE A 230 2.29 0.96 -6.14
C ILE A 230 3.38 1.51 -7.06
N GLU A 231 3.15 1.38 -8.36
CA GLU A 231 4.11 1.77 -9.36
C GLU A 231 3.55 2.87 -10.26
N ILE A 232 4.16 4.06 -10.19
CA ILE A 232 3.67 5.25 -10.88
C ILE A 232 4.40 5.41 -12.21
N ASN A 233 3.67 5.64 -13.30
CA ASN A 233 4.27 5.98 -14.57
C ASN A 233 5.00 7.33 -14.47
N ARG A 234 6.30 7.34 -14.78
CA ARG A 234 7.18 8.51 -14.64
C ARG A 234 6.71 9.72 -15.44
N LYS A 235 5.92 9.56 -16.52
CA LYS A 235 5.29 10.69 -17.25
C LYS A 235 4.47 11.61 -16.34
N ARG A 236 3.96 11.09 -15.22
CA ARG A 236 3.12 11.85 -14.28
C ARG A 236 3.91 12.89 -13.50
N TYR A 237 5.21 12.67 -13.27
CA TYR A 237 5.95 13.49 -12.30
C TYR A 237 7.36 13.90 -12.71
N MET A 238 7.91 13.39 -13.81
CA MET A 238 9.25 13.75 -14.26
C MET A 238 9.40 13.78 -15.79
N ASP A 239 10.42 14.49 -16.26
CA ASP A 239 10.93 14.36 -17.63
C ASP A 239 11.99 13.25 -17.65
N GLU A 240 11.67 12.14 -18.32
CA GLU A 240 12.56 10.97 -18.39
C GLU A 240 13.86 11.22 -19.17
N LYS A 241 13.96 12.28 -19.97
CA LYS A 241 15.17 12.60 -20.72
C LYS A 241 16.20 13.33 -19.88
N THR A 242 15.74 14.17 -18.96
CA THR A 242 16.59 15.02 -18.12
C THR A 242 16.72 14.48 -16.71
N GLY A 243 15.71 13.75 -16.23
CA GLY A 243 15.59 13.30 -14.85
C GLY A 243 15.04 14.35 -13.90
N ASP A 244 14.58 15.49 -14.42
CA ASP A 244 14.03 16.59 -13.64
C ASP A 244 12.54 16.38 -13.33
N ARG A 245 12.06 16.94 -12.22
CA ARG A 245 10.64 16.96 -11.88
C ARG A 245 9.84 17.72 -12.94
N SER A 246 8.69 17.17 -13.33
CA SER A 246 7.72 17.85 -14.20
C SER A 246 6.78 18.74 -13.37
N SER A 247 5.91 19.49 -14.05
CA SER A 247 4.85 20.24 -13.37
C SER A 247 3.82 19.35 -12.65
N GLY A 248 3.73 18.07 -13.01
CA GLY A 248 2.82 17.09 -12.38
C GLY A 248 3.35 16.47 -11.10
N PHE A 249 4.56 16.84 -10.66
CA PHE A 249 5.17 16.25 -9.47
C PHE A 249 4.34 16.43 -8.20
N LEU A 250 3.80 17.63 -7.95
CA LEU A 250 3.03 17.91 -6.74
C LEU A 250 1.68 17.17 -6.74
N GLU A 251 1.01 17.11 -7.89
CA GLU A 251 -0.23 16.32 -8.04
C GLU A 251 0.03 14.83 -7.79
N THR A 252 1.13 14.32 -8.34
CA THR A 252 1.56 12.93 -8.13
C THR A 252 1.95 12.65 -6.67
N TYR A 253 2.60 13.60 -6.01
CA TYR A 253 2.92 13.53 -4.58
C TYR A 253 1.65 13.44 -3.73
N ASP A 254 0.66 14.29 -4.00
CA ASP A 254 -0.61 14.28 -3.27
C ASP A 254 -1.38 12.98 -3.48
N LEU A 255 -1.38 12.45 -4.71
CA LEU A 255 -2.02 11.18 -5.02
C LEU A 255 -1.29 9.99 -4.38
N ALA A 256 0.05 9.94 -4.45
CA ALA A 256 0.83 8.89 -3.80
C ALA A 256 0.55 8.84 -2.28
N ARG A 257 0.45 10.01 -1.64
CA ARG A 257 0.03 10.13 -0.24
C ARG A 257 -1.37 9.56 -0.01
N GLU A 258 -2.34 9.89 -0.85
CA GLU A 258 -3.72 9.39 -0.74
C GLU A 258 -3.83 7.88 -0.95
N LEU A 259 -3.03 7.30 -1.84
CA LEU A 259 -2.96 5.85 -2.07
C LEU A 259 -2.42 5.11 -0.83
N VAL A 260 -1.32 5.60 -0.24
CA VAL A 260 -0.76 5.06 1.01
C VAL A 260 -1.78 5.18 2.15
N GLU A 261 -2.40 6.35 2.29
CA GLU A 261 -3.45 6.60 3.29
C GLU A 261 -4.62 5.64 3.17
N THR A 262 -5.05 5.38 1.93
CA THR A 262 -6.15 4.47 1.65
C THR A 262 -5.80 3.03 2.01
N ALA A 263 -4.59 2.57 1.70
CA ALA A 263 -4.13 1.24 2.10
C ALA A 263 -4.08 1.08 3.63
N VAL A 264 -3.55 2.09 4.33
CA VAL A 264 -3.50 2.12 5.81
C VAL A 264 -4.91 2.10 6.41
N LEU A 265 -5.80 2.96 5.90
CA LEU A 265 -7.19 3.06 6.36
C LEU A 265 -7.92 1.73 6.16
N PHE A 266 -7.79 1.13 4.97
CA PHE A 266 -8.43 -0.12 4.65
C PHE A 266 -8.01 -1.23 5.62
N GLU A 267 -6.70 -1.37 5.86
CA GLU A 267 -6.19 -2.36 6.81
C GLU A 267 -6.60 -2.06 8.25
N ALA A 268 -6.73 -0.79 8.66
CA ALA A 268 -7.28 -0.45 9.97
C ALA A 268 -8.72 -0.96 10.13
N PHE A 269 -9.57 -0.75 9.12
CA PHE A 269 -10.96 -1.21 9.14
C PHE A 269 -11.08 -2.74 9.07
N ARG A 270 -10.31 -3.41 8.20
CA ARG A 270 -10.29 -4.87 8.08
C ARG A 270 -9.92 -5.58 9.37
N ASN A 271 -9.03 -4.97 10.16
CA ASN A 271 -8.60 -5.48 11.46
C ASN A 271 -9.41 -4.93 12.65
N THR A 272 -10.60 -4.38 12.39
CA THR A 272 -11.54 -3.92 13.41
C THR A 272 -12.73 -4.87 13.51
N ARG A 273 -13.12 -5.19 14.75
CA ARG A 273 -14.36 -5.89 15.06
C ARG A 273 -15.46 -4.87 15.31
N PHE A 274 -16.48 -4.85 14.45
CA PHE A 274 -17.61 -3.94 14.59
C PHE A 274 -18.76 -4.69 15.26
N ARG A 275 -18.91 -4.50 16.58
CA ARG A 275 -19.94 -5.19 17.37
C ARG A 275 -21.23 -4.40 17.42
N ALA A 276 -22.38 -5.06 17.40
CA ALA A 276 -23.67 -4.41 17.63
C ALA A 276 -24.54 -5.24 18.58
N GLU A 277 -25.24 -4.56 19.48
CA GLU A 277 -26.18 -5.15 20.43
C GLU A 277 -27.59 -5.10 19.87
N THR A 278 -28.14 -6.28 19.55
CA THR A 278 -29.44 -6.42 18.88
C THR A 278 -30.42 -7.19 19.77
N PRO A 279 -31.73 -7.19 19.46
CA PRO A 279 -32.72 -7.98 20.20
C PRO A 279 -32.42 -9.48 20.24
N ASP A 280 -31.67 -9.98 19.26
CA ASP A 280 -31.31 -11.40 19.13
C ASP A 280 -29.95 -11.73 19.76
N GLY A 281 -29.29 -10.73 20.35
CA GLY A 281 -27.96 -10.84 20.95
C GLY A 281 -26.93 -9.92 20.30
N SER A 282 -25.67 -10.09 20.71
CA SER A 282 -24.53 -9.37 20.15
C SER A 282 -24.10 -10.03 18.84
N LEU A 283 -23.88 -9.23 17.80
CA LEU A 283 -23.28 -9.67 16.54
C LEU A 283 -21.92 -8.97 16.32
N CYS A 284 -21.08 -9.56 15.46
CA CYS A 284 -19.76 -9.03 15.14
C CYS A 284 -19.54 -9.04 13.63
N ILE A 285 -19.28 -7.87 13.06
CA ILE A 285 -19.05 -7.66 11.63
C ILE A 285 -17.53 -7.49 11.42
N ARG A 286 -17.03 -8.07 10.33
CA ARG A 286 -15.66 -7.89 9.84
C ARG A 286 -15.69 -7.56 8.34
N VAL A 287 -14.86 -6.61 7.91
CA VAL A 287 -14.73 -6.27 6.48
C VAL A 287 -14.19 -7.48 5.72
N ASP A 288 -14.70 -7.69 4.51
CA ASP A 288 -14.46 -8.83 3.61
C ASP A 288 -15.01 -10.18 4.11
N GLU A 289 -15.84 -10.19 5.17
CA GLU A 289 -16.50 -11.39 5.69
C GLU A 289 -18.04 -11.25 5.61
N GLU A 290 -18.72 -12.39 5.47
CA GLU A 290 -20.17 -12.50 5.68
C GLU A 290 -20.48 -12.48 7.18
N CYS A 291 -21.68 -12.01 7.55
CA CYS A 291 -22.16 -12.01 8.94
C CYS A 291 -23.54 -12.67 9.01
N PRO A 292 -23.62 -14.00 9.20
CA PRO A 292 -24.89 -14.75 9.19
C PRO A 292 -25.91 -14.26 10.23
N GLU A 293 -25.44 -13.78 11.39
CA GLU A 293 -26.28 -13.19 12.42
C GLU A 293 -26.94 -11.89 11.95
N LEU A 294 -26.20 -11.05 11.22
CA LEU A 294 -26.71 -9.82 10.61
C LEU A 294 -27.68 -10.13 9.46
N ASP A 295 -27.38 -11.15 8.65
CA ASP A 295 -28.29 -11.60 7.60
C ASP A 295 -29.64 -12.05 8.18
N SER A 296 -29.59 -12.82 9.27
CA SER A 296 -30.79 -13.26 9.98
C SER A 296 -31.61 -12.07 10.51
N LEU A 297 -30.94 -11.02 10.98
CA LEU A 297 -31.57 -9.78 11.45
C LEU A 297 -32.20 -8.98 10.30
N LEU A 298 -31.52 -8.88 9.15
CA LEU A 298 -32.01 -8.23 7.94
C LEU A 298 -33.28 -8.93 7.41
N GLU A 299 -33.27 -10.26 7.34
CA GLU A 299 -34.43 -11.06 6.90
C GLU A 299 -35.65 -10.86 7.81
N ARG A 300 -35.46 -10.86 9.13
CA ARG A 300 -36.55 -10.63 10.10
C ARG A 300 -37.11 -9.21 10.05
N SER A 301 -36.25 -8.22 9.84
CA SER A 301 -36.63 -6.81 9.79
C SER A 301 -37.15 -6.37 8.42
N GLY A 302 -37.02 -7.20 7.39
CA GLY A 302 -37.44 -6.89 6.02
C GLY A 302 -36.54 -5.85 5.34
N HIS A 303 -35.25 -5.80 5.72
CA HIS A 303 -34.25 -4.91 5.16
C HIS A 303 -33.24 -5.69 4.32
N GLU A 304 -32.67 -5.05 3.29
CA GLU A 304 -31.68 -5.69 2.39
C GLU A 304 -30.29 -5.04 2.45
N SER A 305 -30.15 -3.94 3.17
CA SER A 305 -28.92 -3.13 3.23
C SER A 305 -28.68 -2.57 4.63
N TRP A 306 -27.44 -2.24 4.93
CA TRP A 306 -27.04 -1.68 6.21
C TRP A 306 -25.76 -0.84 6.11
N VAL A 307 -25.55 0.03 7.09
CA VAL A 307 -24.28 0.73 7.34
C VAL A 307 -23.92 0.64 8.81
N TYR A 308 -22.63 0.50 9.08
CA TYR A 308 -22.03 0.67 10.39
C TYR A 308 -21.24 1.98 10.40
N ILE A 309 -21.63 2.89 11.28
CA ILE A 309 -21.12 4.27 11.30
C ILE A 309 -20.86 4.76 12.72
N THR A 310 -19.78 5.53 12.88
CA THR A 310 -19.51 6.34 14.07
C THR A 310 -19.42 7.82 13.71
N ALA A 311 -19.59 8.70 14.69
CA ALA A 311 -19.26 10.11 14.59
C ALA A 311 -18.03 10.48 15.45
N TYR A 312 -17.33 9.48 15.99
CA TYR A 312 -16.09 9.66 16.73
C TYR A 312 -14.92 9.96 15.79
N ASN A 313 -13.92 10.66 16.32
CA ASN A 313 -12.62 10.95 15.71
C ASN A 313 -12.69 11.33 14.21
N PRO A 314 -13.38 12.44 13.86
CA PRO A 314 -13.55 12.86 12.48
C PRO A 314 -12.22 12.92 11.70
N ASN A 315 -12.21 12.37 10.49
CA ASN A 315 -11.06 12.15 9.61
C ASN A 315 -9.98 11.26 10.24
N GLY A 316 -10.36 10.37 11.17
CA GLY A 316 -9.42 9.52 11.92
C GLY A 316 -8.55 10.30 12.91
N LYS A 317 -8.86 11.57 13.18
CA LYS A 317 -8.07 12.42 14.08
C LYS A 317 -8.62 12.33 15.50
N PRO A 318 -7.78 12.03 16.51
CA PRO A 318 -8.23 12.01 17.90
C PRO A 318 -8.91 13.32 18.28
N ALA A 319 -10.17 13.24 18.71
CA ALA A 319 -10.92 14.36 19.26
C ALA A 319 -11.17 14.17 20.77
N SER A 320 -11.55 15.23 21.47
CA SER A 320 -11.85 15.11 22.90
C SER A 320 -13.08 14.23 23.13
N ARG A 321 -13.16 13.59 24.31
CA ARG A 321 -14.31 12.77 24.69
C ARG A 321 -15.64 13.53 24.60
N GLU A 322 -15.65 14.81 24.96
CA GLU A 322 -16.85 15.66 24.90
C GLU A 322 -17.25 16.04 23.47
N GLU A 323 -16.30 16.28 22.58
CA GLU A 323 -16.59 16.52 21.15
C GLU A 323 -17.15 15.27 20.49
N ASN A 324 -16.51 14.13 20.74
CA ASN A 324 -16.96 12.83 20.23
C ASN A 324 -18.38 12.49 20.73
N ALA A 325 -18.64 12.63 22.03
CA ALA A 325 -19.97 12.39 22.59
C ALA A 325 -21.04 13.30 21.97
N ARG A 326 -20.76 14.62 21.84
CA ARG A 326 -21.69 15.57 21.20
C ARG A 326 -21.96 15.23 19.74
N SER A 327 -20.94 14.77 19.01
CA SER A 327 -21.08 14.35 17.61
C SER A 327 -21.92 13.08 17.49
N GLN A 328 -21.69 12.10 18.36
CA GLN A 328 -22.45 10.84 18.40
C GLN A 328 -23.92 11.06 18.78
N ASP A 329 -24.21 11.92 19.77
CA ASP A 329 -25.58 12.29 20.13
C ASP A 329 -26.32 12.95 18.96
N ARG A 330 -25.60 13.72 18.13
CA ARG A 330 -26.17 14.35 16.93
C ARG A 330 -26.49 13.30 15.86
N LEU A 331 -25.61 12.33 15.65
CA LEU A 331 -25.84 11.20 14.76
C LEU A 331 -27.08 10.42 15.22
N GLU A 332 -27.16 10.08 16.51
CA GLU A 332 -28.31 9.36 17.05
C GLU A 332 -29.63 10.12 16.84
N ARG A 333 -29.67 11.42 17.14
CA ARG A 333 -30.85 12.25 16.90
C ARG A 333 -31.26 12.25 15.43
N GLU A 334 -30.30 12.39 14.51
CA GLU A 334 -30.58 12.37 13.09
C GLU A 334 -31.16 11.02 12.63
N LEU A 335 -30.60 9.90 13.10
CA LEU A 335 -31.10 8.56 12.80
C LEU A 335 -32.54 8.38 13.30
N ARG A 336 -32.85 8.87 14.52
CA ARG A 336 -34.20 8.85 15.10
C ARG A 336 -35.18 9.73 14.31
N GLU A 337 -34.79 10.93 13.95
CA GLU A 337 -35.62 11.88 13.18
C GLU A 337 -35.95 11.36 11.78
N LYS A 338 -35.03 10.60 11.17
CA LYS A 338 -35.25 9.91 9.89
C LYS A 338 -36.08 8.63 10.02
N GLY A 339 -36.40 8.19 11.24
CA GLY A 339 -37.15 6.95 11.49
C GLY A 339 -36.39 5.69 11.08
N LEU A 340 -35.05 5.74 11.07
CA LEU A 340 -34.23 4.59 10.70
C LEU A 340 -34.15 3.57 11.84
N THR A 341 -34.10 2.28 11.50
CA THR A 341 -33.84 1.20 12.45
C THR A 341 -32.35 1.14 12.73
N PHE A 342 -31.93 1.30 13.99
CA PHE A 342 -30.52 1.22 14.35
C PHE A 342 -30.28 0.59 15.73
N PHE A 343 -29.07 0.07 15.91
CA PHE A 343 -28.60 -0.62 17.11
C PHE A 343 -27.29 0.01 17.59
N GLN A 344 -27.10 0.04 18.91
CA GLN A 344 -25.85 0.50 19.51
C GLN A 344 -24.75 -0.52 19.29
N GLY A 345 -23.53 -0.04 19.09
CA GLY A 345 -22.37 -0.87 18.86
C GLY A 345 -21.07 -0.22 19.30
N ALA A 346 -19.98 -0.95 19.17
CA ALA A 346 -18.64 -0.40 19.25
C ALA A 346 -17.69 -1.07 18.26
N GLY A 347 -16.87 -0.25 17.60
CA GLY A 347 -15.71 -0.69 16.84
C GLY A 347 -14.52 -0.89 17.77
N THR A 348 -13.91 -2.08 17.73
CA THR A 348 -12.72 -2.39 18.54
C THR A 348 -11.66 -3.02 17.64
N ALA A 349 -10.51 -2.37 17.52
CA ALA A 349 -9.36 -2.92 16.81
C ALA A 349 -8.93 -4.27 17.46
N ASP A 350 -8.46 -5.22 16.65
CA ASP A 350 -8.01 -6.52 17.16
C ASP A 350 -6.85 -6.40 18.16
N ILE A 351 -6.09 -5.31 18.05
CA ILE A 351 -4.98 -4.97 18.95
C ILE A 351 -5.34 -3.66 19.64
N GLY A 352 -5.21 -3.67 20.97
CA GLY A 352 -5.84 -2.74 21.92
C GLY A 352 -5.25 -1.32 21.96
N ASP A 353 -4.81 -0.79 20.83
CA ASP A 353 -4.20 0.54 20.75
C ASP A 353 -5.25 1.66 20.79
N TRP A 354 -6.52 1.34 20.50
CA TRP A 354 -7.64 2.28 20.53
C TRP A 354 -8.76 1.80 21.46
N PRO A 355 -9.36 2.71 22.26
CA PRO A 355 -10.53 2.37 23.05
C PRO A 355 -11.71 2.03 22.13
N PRO A 356 -12.64 1.15 22.56
CA PRO A 356 -13.84 0.85 21.78
C PRO A 356 -14.57 2.14 21.40
N GLU A 357 -14.84 2.30 20.11
CA GLU A 357 -15.46 3.50 19.56
C GLU A 357 -16.98 3.31 19.45
N PRO A 358 -17.79 4.05 20.22
CA PRO A 358 -19.24 3.98 20.12
C PRO A 358 -19.71 4.21 18.69
N SER A 359 -20.59 3.35 18.22
CA SER A 359 -21.02 3.28 16.83
C SER A 359 -22.47 2.86 16.73
N PHE A 360 -23.05 2.99 15.54
CA PHE A 360 -24.39 2.51 15.22
C PHE A 360 -24.36 1.57 14.02
N LEU A 361 -25.02 0.43 14.16
CA LEU A 361 -25.47 -0.38 13.04
C LEU A 361 -26.85 0.14 12.60
N VAL A 362 -27.00 0.58 11.37
CA VAL A 362 -28.22 1.14 10.81
C VAL A 362 -28.71 0.27 9.66
N LEU A 363 -29.98 -0.15 9.68
CA LEU A 363 -30.57 -1.03 8.68
C LEU A 363 -31.43 -0.26 7.68
N GLY A 364 -31.62 -0.83 6.49
CA GLY A 364 -32.53 -0.33 5.45
C GLY A 364 -32.06 0.96 4.78
N ILE A 365 -30.75 1.22 4.78
CA ILE A 365 -30.16 2.48 4.28
C ILE A 365 -29.46 2.27 2.94
N SER A 366 -29.80 3.11 1.96
CA SER A 366 -29.11 3.11 0.67
C SER A 366 -27.65 3.54 0.80
N GLN A 367 -26.78 3.03 -0.09
CA GLN A 367 -25.37 3.40 -0.16
C GLN A 367 -25.16 4.92 -0.32
N LYS A 368 -26.02 5.59 -1.08
CA LYS A 368 -25.99 7.06 -1.22
C LYS A 368 -26.18 7.78 0.12
N VAL A 369 -27.16 7.36 0.91
CA VAL A 369 -27.41 7.96 2.24
C VAL A 369 -26.28 7.60 3.21
N ALA A 370 -25.71 6.39 3.11
CA ALA A 370 -24.52 6.02 3.88
C ALA A 370 -23.31 6.91 3.54
N ALA A 371 -23.06 7.19 2.26
CA ALA A 371 -22.02 8.10 1.81
C ALA A 371 -22.27 9.54 2.29
N ASP A 372 -23.52 10.02 2.22
CA ASP A 372 -23.90 11.35 2.73
C ASP A 372 -23.67 11.47 4.24
N LEU A 373 -23.97 10.43 5.01
CA LEU A 373 -23.66 10.38 6.44
C LEU A 373 -22.15 10.36 6.69
N CYS A 374 -21.40 9.53 5.95
CA CYS A 374 -19.94 9.48 6.02
C CYS A 374 -19.33 10.86 5.82
N LYS A 375 -19.73 11.58 4.75
CA LYS A 375 -19.30 12.96 4.47
C LYS A 375 -19.68 13.92 5.60
N ARG A 376 -20.94 13.88 6.04
CA ARG A 376 -21.48 14.83 7.01
C ARG A 376 -20.82 14.74 8.38
N TYR A 377 -20.52 13.52 8.83
CA TYR A 377 -19.83 13.28 10.08
C TYR A 377 -18.31 13.21 9.91
N ALA A 378 -17.82 13.62 8.73
CA ALA A 378 -16.41 13.66 8.35
C ALA A 378 -15.69 12.36 8.72
N GLN A 379 -16.30 11.23 8.39
CA GLN A 379 -15.69 9.92 8.56
C GLN A 379 -14.82 9.61 7.34
N ALA A 380 -13.65 9.04 7.59
CA ALA A 380 -12.74 8.63 6.52
C ALA A 380 -13.36 7.51 5.66
N ALA A 381 -14.19 6.66 6.28
CA ALA A 381 -14.98 5.65 5.63
C ALA A 381 -16.11 5.16 6.55
N VAL A 382 -17.06 4.41 6.00
CA VAL A 382 -18.05 3.62 6.76
C VAL A 382 -18.05 2.18 6.26
N VAL A 383 -18.49 1.24 7.10
CA VAL A 383 -18.66 -0.17 6.66
C VAL A 383 -20.10 -0.35 6.20
N VAL A 384 -20.29 -0.88 4.99
CA VAL A 384 -21.61 -1.14 4.42
C VAL A 384 -21.73 -2.58 3.99
N GLY A 385 -22.95 -3.05 3.82
CA GLY A 385 -23.22 -4.35 3.23
C GLY A 385 -24.67 -4.51 2.82
N THR A 386 -24.93 -5.64 2.18
CA THR A 386 -26.27 -6.08 1.79
C THR A 386 -26.55 -7.46 2.40
N LEU A 387 -27.81 -7.87 2.40
CA LEU A 387 -28.20 -9.21 2.81
C LEU A 387 -27.39 -10.26 2.01
N ARG A 388 -26.71 -11.17 2.73
CA ARG A 388 -25.83 -12.24 2.21
C ARG A 388 -24.64 -11.72 1.40
N GLY A 389 -24.27 -10.46 1.58
CA GLY A 389 -23.08 -9.86 0.98
C GLY A 389 -21.99 -9.64 2.02
N ASN A 390 -20.74 -9.63 1.57
CA ASN A 390 -19.62 -9.27 2.42
C ASN A 390 -19.73 -7.81 2.88
N ALA A 391 -19.32 -7.56 4.12
CA ALA A 391 -19.09 -6.20 4.57
C ALA A 391 -17.96 -5.57 3.77
N ARG A 392 -18.15 -4.34 3.29
CA ARG A 392 -17.15 -3.60 2.51
C ARG A 392 -16.98 -2.19 3.02
N LEU A 393 -15.82 -1.60 2.72
CA LEU A 393 -15.56 -0.20 3.03
C LEU A 393 -16.21 0.69 1.97
N LEU A 394 -16.87 1.75 2.42
CA LEU A 394 -17.42 2.82 1.59
C LEU A 394 -16.66 4.10 1.89
N LEU A 395 -15.91 4.59 0.90
CA LEU A 395 -15.21 5.87 0.97
C LEU A 395 -16.16 7.04 0.66
N PRO A 396 -15.96 8.22 1.26
CA PRO A 396 -16.81 9.38 1.00
C PRO A 396 -16.76 9.84 -0.46
N THR A 397 -15.70 9.55 -1.22
CA THR A 397 -15.57 9.96 -2.63
C THR A 397 -16.40 9.13 -3.61
N GLU A 398 -17.16 8.11 -3.16
CA GLU A 398 -18.14 7.44 -4.00
C GLU A 398 -19.28 8.41 -4.41
N GLU A 399 -19.09 9.13 -5.52
CA GLU A 399 -20.22 9.64 -6.29
C GLU A 399 -20.95 8.45 -6.90
N THR A 400 -22.09 8.12 -6.33
CA THR A 400 -22.98 7.08 -6.86
C THR A 400 -23.56 7.58 -8.18
N GLN A 401 -23.16 6.95 -9.29
CA GLN A 401 -23.92 7.00 -10.55
C GLN A 401 -25.28 6.32 -10.38
#